data_AF-A0A2S7KYM5-F1
#
_entry.id   AF-A0A2S7KYM5-F1
#
_cell.length_a   1.000
_cell.length_b   1.000
_cell.length_c   1.000
_cell.angle_alpha   90.00
_cell.angle_beta   90.00
_cell.angle_gamma   90.00
#
_symmetry.space_group_name_H-M   'P 1'
#
loop_
_entity.id
_entity.type
_entity.pdbx_description
1 polymer ?
#
loop_
_entity_poly.entity_id
_entity_poly.type
_entity_poly.pdbx_seq_one_letter_code
_entity_poly.pdbx_strand_id
1 'polypeptide(L)'
;MSQKQIILFLLKLCAFLVFIGRAYQFYFFGAPFRSVFWDEALLTPIVEGLSNYSWYDYATNLNVSTWITNFTNLCSFLLVTSAFTCLFWNRISSNTFKKSVASVSLFILIFLGICMVKDFSYGVIQFLELSIQIAICLIFFLNNDISKINEKQLTFWLKIAVAFTFIAHGIFAMGIFYLPGHFIDMTIKILGVSETQAKLFLHIAGILDVLFSILLFVPKLAKYVLIYFITWGILTALARLVSGFNPDFILKSFHNYTYLVIYRLPHGLIPLTIFYLISNTKTIKTLKNEN
;
A
#
# COMPACT_ATOMS: atom_id res chain seq x y z
N MET A 1 4.38 25.79 9.51
CA MET A 1 3.39 24.75 9.89
C MET A 1 3.83 24.16 11.21
N SER A 2 2.93 24.02 12.20
CA SER A 2 3.29 23.32 13.46
C SER A 2 3.53 21.83 13.18
N GLN A 3 4.32 21.16 14.02
CA GLN A 3 4.62 19.72 13.85
C GLN A 3 3.35 18.86 13.78
N LYS A 4 2.33 19.20 14.59
CA LYS A 4 1.01 18.57 14.53
C LYS A 4 0.33 18.78 13.17
N GLN A 5 0.41 19.98 12.59
CA GLN A 5 -0.11 20.23 11.25
C GLN A 5 0.64 19.43 10.18
N ILE A 6 1.96 19.26 10.31
CA ILE A 6 2.77 18.43 9.40
C ILE A 6 2.31 16.97 9.46
N ILE A 7 2.17 16.40 10.68
CA ILE A 7 1.69 15.01 10.86
C ILE A 7 0.32 14.82 10.22
N LEU A 8 -0.63 15.74 10.46
CA LEU A 8 -1.97 15.66 9.88
C LEU A 8 -1.95 15.79 8.36
N PHE A 9 -1.10 16.66 7.83
CA PHE A 9 -0.91 16.80 6.39
C PHE A 9 -0.34 15.51 5.77
N LEU A 10 0.70 14.93 6.36
CA LEU A 10 1.31 13.69 5.88
C LEU A 10 0.31 12.52 5.88
N LEU A 11 -0.49 12.35 6.94
CA LEU A 11 -1.52 11.31 6.99
C LEU A 11 -2.56 11.47 5.87
N LYS A 12 -3.04 12.70 5.64
CA LYS A 12 -3.99 13.01 4.55
C LYS A 12 -3.36 12.79 3.17
N LEU A 13 -2.12 13.22 2.99
CA LEU A 13 -1.37 13.02 1.76
C LEU A 13 -1.17 11.53 1.48
N CYS A 14 -0.80 10.74 2.48
CA CYS A 14 -0.65 9.30 2.32
C CYS A 14 -1.96 8.63 1.91
N ALA A 15 -3.08 8.97 2.56
CA ALA A 15 -4.40 8.45 2.17
C ALA A 15 -4.77 8.84 0.74
N PHE A 16 -4.59 10.11 0.39
CA PHE A 16 -4.81 10.60 -0.96
C PHE A 16 -3.99 9.82 -1.99
N LEU A 17 -2.68 9.65 -1.76
CA LEU A 17 -1.78 8.94 -2.65
C LEU A 17 -2.15 7.46 -2.81
N VAL A 18 -2.45 6.74 -1.72
CA VAL A 18 -2.92 5.35 -1.80
C VAL A 18 -4.16 5.26 -2.67
N PHE A 19 -5.19 6.05 -2.36
CA PHE A 19 -6.49 5.91 -3.03
C PHE A 19 -6.45 6.38 -4.47
N ILE A 20 -5.79 7.51 -4.77
CA ILE A 20 -5.70 8.01 -6.16
C ILE A 20 -4.83 7.09 -7.03
N GLY A 21 -3.73 6.56 -6.50
CA GLY A 21 -2.87 5.63 -7.23
C GLY A 21 -3.56 4.29 -7.49
N ARG A 22 -4.33 3.77 -6.53
CA ARG A 22 -5.14 2.55 -6.72
C ARG A 22 -6.34 2.78 -7.64
N ALA A 23 -6.99 3.93 -7.56
CA ALA A 23 -8.05 4.30 -8.50
C ALA A 23 -7.53 4.31 -9.94
N TYR A 24 -6.38 4.96 -10.15
CA TYR A 24 -5.74 5.00 -11.47
C TYR A 24 -5.38 3.59 -11.98
N GLN A 25 -4.80 2.76 -11.09
CA GLN A 25 -4.53 1.36 -11.40
C GLN A 25 -5.80 0.67 -11.89
N PHE A 26 -6.89 0.76 -11.12
CA PHE A 26 -8.12 0.01 -11.39
C PHE A 26 -8.77 0.45 -12.70
N TYR A 27 -8.73 1.74 -13.03
CA TYR A 27 -9.37 2.26 -14.23
C TYR A 27 -8.62 1.87 -15.51
N PHE A 28 -7.29 2.01 -15.52
CA PHE A 28 -6.49 1.82 -16.75
C PHE A 28 -5.90 0.42 -16.89
N PHE A 29 -5.55 -0.23 -15.77
CA PHE A 29 -4.85 -1.52 -15.75
C PHE A 29 -5.69 -2.62 -15.08
N GLY A 30 -6.88 -2.29 -14.58
CA GLY A 30 -7.75 -3.22 -13.87
C GLY A 30 -7.30 -3.54 -12.45
N ALA A 31 -8.05 -4.43 -11.83
CA ALA A 31 -7.75 -5.04 -10.54
C ALA A 31 -7.77 -6.57 -10.72
N PRO A 32 -7.06 -7.33 -9.88
CA PRO A 32 -7.05 -8.80 -9.94
C PRO A 32 -8.37 -9.42 -9.46
N PHE A 33 -9.52 -8.74 -9.55
CA PHE A 33 -10.81 -9.25 -9.09
C PHE A 33 -11.25 -10.51 -9.84
N ARG A 34 -10.77 -10.71 -11.06
CA ARG A 34 -10.98 -11.94 -11.83
C ARG A 34 -10.38 -13.16 -11.15
N SER A 35 -9.35 -13.02 -10.31
CA SER A 35 -8.78 -14.16 -9.58
C SER A 35 -9.78 -14.79 -8.61
N VAL A 36 -10.82 -14.05 -8.18
CA VAL A 36 -11.91 -14.57 -7.35
C VAL A 36 -13.15 -14.84 -8.20
N PHE A 37 -13.59 -13.86 -9.01
CA PHE A 37 -14.84 -13.98 -9.74
C PHE A 37 -14.78 -14.97 -10.91
N TRP A 38 -13.60 -15.39 -11.33
CA TRP A 38 -13.41 -16.37 -12.41
C TRP A 38 -12.74 -17.66 -11.93
N ASP A 39 -12.73 -17.89 -10.62
CA ASP A 39 -12.21 -19.14 -10.06
C ASP A 39 -13.30 -20.20 -9.98
N GLU A 40 -13.12 -21.27 -10.76
CA GLU A 40 -14.08 -22.36 -10.88
C GLU A 40 -14.39 -23.03 -9.55
N ALA A 41 -13.36 -23.35 -8.77
CA ALA A 41 -13.54 -24.06 -7.50
C ALA A 41 -14.33 -23.23 -6.47
N LEU A 42 -14.13 -21.90 -6.45
CA LEU A 42 -14.85 -21.01 -5.55
C LEU A 42 -16.26 -20.68 -6.02
N LEU A 43 -16.44 -20.43 -7.32
CA LEU A 43 -17.68 -19.86 -7.84
C LEU A 43 -18.65 -20.92 -8.35
N THR A 44 -18.22 -22.12 -8.77
CA THR A 44 -19.13 -23.18 -9.25
C THR A 44 -20.24 -23.50 -8.24
N PRO A 45 -19.97 -23.70 -6.92
CA PRO A 45 -21.03 -23.98 -5.95
C PRO A 45 -22.05 -22.83 -5.82
N ILE A 46 -21.63 -21.60 -6.09
CA ILE A 46 -22.48 -20.40 -6.01
C ILE A 46 -23.26 -20.23 -7.31
N VAL A 47 -22.60 -20.35 -8.46
CA VAL A 47 -23.19 -20.17 -9.78
C VAL A 47 -24.20 -21.27 -10.06
N GLU A 48 -23.81 -22.54 -9.97
CA GLU A 48 -24.70 -23.66 -10.29
C GLU A 48 -25.70 -23.95 -9.17
N GLY A 49 -25.37 -23.60 -7.92
CA GLY A 49 -26.23 -23.83 -6.77
C GLY A 49 -27.31 -22.76 -6.56
N LEU A 50 -27.06 -21.50 -6.95
CA LEU A 50 -28.00 -20.39 -6.76
C LEU A 50 -28.61 -19.88 -8.08
N SER A 51 -28.13 -20.34 -9.22
CA SER A 51 -28.61 -19.93 -10.53
C SER A 51 -28.76 -21.12 -11.48
N ASN A 52 -29.53 -20.95 -12.55
CA ASN A 52 -29.68 -21.97 -13.58
C ASN A 52 -28.55 -21.93 -14.63
N TYR A 53 -27.43 -21.26 -14.33
CA TYR A 53 -26.26 -21.22 -15.22
C TYR A 53 -25.33 -22.38 -14.89
N SER A 54 -24.79 -23.04 -15.92
CA SER A 54 -23.61 -23.87 -15.75
C SER A 54 -22.36 -23.00 -15.56
N TRP A 55 -21.31 -23.55 -14.96
CA TRP A 55 -20.01 -22.87 -14.90
C TRP A 55 -19.51 -22.47 -16.29
N TYR A 56 -19.67 -23.35 -17.28
CA TYR A 56 -19.26 -23.09 -18.66
C TYR A 56 -19.98 -21.85 -19.23
N ASP A 57 -21.30 -21.75 -19.03
CA ASP A 57 -22.08 -20.60 -19.49
C ASP A 57 -21.65 -19.32 -18.76
N TYR A 58 -21.38 -19.39 -17.45
CA TYR A 58 -20.89 -18.23 -16.70
C TYR A 58 -19.51 -17.75 -17.19
N ALA A 59 -18.56 -18.67 -17.35
CA ALA A 59 -17.19 -18.37 -17.72
C ALA A 59 -17.06 -17.86 -19.17
N THR A 60 -17.94 -18.27 -20.08
CA THR A 60 -17.91 -17.84 -21.49
C THR A 60 -18.80 -16.64 -21.79
N ASN A 61 -19.61 -16.18 -20.83
CA ASN A 61 -20.55 -15.09 -21.03
C ASN A 61 -19.86 -13.70 -21.02
N LEU A 62 -19.98 -12.98 -22.14
CA LEU A 62 -19.47 -11.61 -22.28
C LEU A 62 -20.07 -10.63 -21.26
N ASN A 63 -21.32 -10.84 -20.82
CA ASN A 63 -21.96 -9.99 -19.82
C ASN A 63 -21.27 -10.10 -18.46
N VAL A 64 -20.80 -11.29 -18.09
CA VAL A 64 -20.04 -11.51 -16.84
C VAL A 64 -18.72 -10.76 -16.90
N SER A 65 -17.96 -10.91 -18.00
CA SER A 65 -16.69 -10.19 -18.18
C SER A 65 -16.88 -8.66 -18.16
N THR A 66 -17.95 -8.18 -18.79
CA THR A 66 -18.33 -6.76 -18.80
C THR A 66 -18.71 -6.28 -17.40
N TRP A 67 -19.47 -7.09 -16.64
CA TRP A 67 -19.83 -6.79 -15.26
C TRP A 67 -18.60 -6.68 -14.35
N ILE A 68 -17.64 -7.62 -14.42
CA ILE A 68 -16.40 -7.57 -13.63
C ILE A 68 -15.61 -6.28 -13.95
N THR A 69 -15.57 -5.90 -15.22
CA THR A 69 -14.90 -4.66 -15.68
C THR A 69 -15.60 -3.42 -15.13
N ASN A 70 -16.94 -3.36 -15.24
CA ASN A 70 -17.74 -2.25 -14.71
C ASN A 70 -17.62 -2.15 -13.18
N PHE A 71 -17.60 -3.28 -12.48
CA PHE A 71 -17.37 -3.34 -11.04
C PHE A 71 -15.98 -2.80 -10.66
N THR A 72 -14.95 -3.16 -11.43
CA THR A 72 -13.59 -2.63 -11.24
C THR A 72 -13.55 -1.10 -11.42
N ASN A 73 -14.23 -0.59 -12.46
CA ASN A 73 -14.35 0.84 -12.71
C ASN A 73 -15.15 1.57 -11.62
N LEU A 74 -16.20 0.96 -11.09
CA LEU A 74 -16.94 1.48 -9.95
C LEU A 74 -16.05 1.58 -8.71
N CYS A 75 -15.26 0.54 -8.39
CA CYS A 75 -14.28 0.58 -7.32
C CYS A 75 -13.25 1.69 -7.53
N SER A 76 -12.79 1.90 -8.77
CA SER A 76 -11.90 3.03 -9.09
C SER A 76 -12.55 4.38 -8.73
N PHE A 77 -13.78 4.62 -9.17
CA PHE A 77 -14.52 5.84 -8.86
C PHE A 77 -14.70 6.04 -7.35
N LEU A 78 -15.06 4.99 -6.62
CA LEU A 78 -15.19 5.02 -5.16
C LEU A 78 -13.85 5.31 -4.46
N LEU A 79 -12.72 4.89 -5.01
CA LEU A 79 -11.40 5.24 -4.48
C LEU A 79 -11.04 6.71 -4.79
N VAL A 80 -11.43 7.26 -5.94
CA VAL A 80 -11.26 8.71 -6.22
C VAL A 80 -12.03 9.55 -5.20
N THR A 81 -13.29 9.22 -4.94
CA THR A 81 -14.10 9.95 -3.94
C THR A 81 -13.49 9.85 -2.54
N SER A 82 -12.89 8.70 -2.21
CA SER A 82 -12.17 8.47 -0.97
C SER A 82 -10.89 9.29 -0.85
N ALA A 83 -10.11 9.39 -1.93
CA ALA A 83 -8.90 10.21 -1.98
C ALA A 83 -9.19 11.67 -1.59
N PHE A 84 -10.19 12.28 -2.23
CA PHE A 84 -10.57 13.67 -1.97
C PHE A 84 -11.25 13.83 -0.60
N THR A 85 -12.05 12.86 -0.17
CA THR A 85 -12.69 12.89 1.16
C THR A 85 -11.64 12.88 2.28
N CYS A 86 -10.59 12.05 2.18
CA CYS A 86 -9.48 12.06 3.14
C CYS A 86 -8.66 13.34 3.09
N LEU A 87 -8.42 13.91 1.90
CA LEU A 87 -7.71 15.18 1.75
C LEU A 87 -8.46 16.32 2.45
N PHE A 88 -9.79 16.37 2.31
CA PHE A 88 -10.65 17.40 2.88
C PHE A 88 -11.35 16.98 4.18
N TRP A 89 -10.87 15.94 4.86
CA TRP A 89 -11.55 15.30 6.00
C TRP A 89 -12.09 16.27 7.06
N ASN A 90 -11.30 17.26 7.44
CA ASN A 90 -11.66 18.22 8.50
C ASN A 90 -12.68 19.28 8.03
N ARG A 91 -12.88 19.44 6.71
CA ARG A 91 -13.86 20.37 6.14
C ARG A 91 -15.24 19.73 5.97
N ILE A 92 -15.31 18.40 6.05
CA ILE A 92 -16.55 17.63 5.87
C ILE A 92 -17.24 17.47 7.23
N SER A 93 -18.44 18.06 7.34
CA SER A 93 -19.25 18.04 8.57
C SER A 93 -19.92 16.68 8.81
N SER A 94 -20.36 16.00 7.76
CA SER A 94 -21.07 14.71 7.88
C SER A 94 -20.14 13.58 8.30
N ASN A 95 -20.24 13.14 9.56
CA ASN A 95 -19.50 11.99 10.07
C ASN A 95 -19.95 10.67 9.42
N THR A 96 -21.24 10.54 9.09
CA THR A 96 -21.77 9.35 8.40
C THR A 96 -21.13 9.20 7.02
N PHE A 97 -21.08 10.27 6.23
CA PHE A 97 -20.44 10.24 4.91
C PHE A 97 -18.97 9.85 5.00
N LYS A 98 -18.21 10.49 5.90
CA LYS A 98 -16.80 10.18 6.16
C LYS A 98 -16.58 8.70 6.48
N LYS A 99 -17.39 8.14 7.39
CA LYS A 99 -17.31 6.73 7.79
C LYS A 99 -17.70 5.78 6.66
N SER A 100 -18.75 6.08 5.91
CA SER A 100 -19.18 5.25 4.76
C SER A 100 -18.09 5.18 3.70
N VAL A 101 -17.51 6.31 3.33
CA VAL A 101 -16.40 6.39 2.35
C VAL A 101 -15.16 5.62 2.84
N ALA A 102 -14.78 5.80 4.11
CA ALA A 102 -13.66 5.06 4.69
C ALA A 102 -13.94 3.54 4.81
N SER A 103 -15.17 3.15 5.11
CA SER A 103 -15.60 1.74 5.18
C SER A 103 -15.53 1.06 3.82
N VAL A 104 -16.08 1.72 2.79
CA VAL A 104 -16.02 1.23 1.40
C VAL A 104 -14.58 1.11 0.92
N SER A 105 -13.73 2.11 1.21
CA SER A 105 -12.29 2.04 0.91
C SER A 105 -11.60 0.86 1.58
N LEU A 106 -11.89 0.64 2.86
CA LEU A 106 -11.30 -0.45 3.63
C LEU A 106 -11.70 -1.80 3.03
N PHE A 107 -12.98 -1.97 2.71
CA PHE A 107 -13.49 -3.15 2.04
C PHE A 107 -12.77 -3.39 0.70
N ILE A 108 -12.66 -2.36 -0.14
CA ILE A 108 -11.97 -2.46 -1.45
C ILE A 108 -10.50 -2.88 -1.27
N LEU A 109 -9.78 -2.30 -0.31
CA LEU A 109 -8.37 -2.64 -0.07
C LEU A 109 -8.19 -4.05 0.50
N ILE A 110 -9.07 -4.49 1.40
CA ILE A 110 -9.06 -5.88 1.92
C ILE A 110 -9.38 -6.86 0.80
N PHE A 111 -10.42 -6.58 0.01
CA PHE A 111 -10.80 -7.41 -1.13
C PHE A 111 -9.69 -7.49 -2.17
N LEU A 112 -9.02 -6.37 -2.47
CA LEU A 112 -7.81 -6.34 -3.29
C LEU A 112 -6.72 -7.26 -2.71
N GLY A 113 -6.46 -7.17 -1.41
CA GLY A 113 -5.47 -8.02 -0.75
C GLY A 113 -5.79 -9.52 -0.90
N ILE A 114 -7.05 -9.92 -0.71
CA ILE A 114 -7.51 -11.31 -0.92
C ILE A 114 -7.28 -11.73 -2.37
N CYS A 115 -7.67 -10.90 -3.33
CA CYS A 115 -7.49 -11.17 -4.75
C CYS A 115 -6.00 -11.34 -5.10
N MET A 116 -5.12 -10.51 -4.53
CA MET A 116 -3.68 -10.59 -4.77
C MET A 116 -3.04 -11.85 -4.19
N VAL A 117 -3.48 -12.31 -3.01
CA VAL A 117 -3.00 -13.57 -2.42
C VAL A 117 -3.34 -14.75 -3.35
N LYS A 118 -4.53 -14.73 -3.94
CA LYS A 118 -5.01 -15.79 -4.84
C LYS A 118 -4.35 -15.73 -6.23
N ASP A 119 -4.27 -14.55 -6.82
CA ASP A 119 -3.79 -14.34 -8.19
C ASP A 119 -2.30 -14.70 -8.33
N PHE A 120 -1.50 -14.27 -7.36
CA PHE A 120 -0.05 -14.31 -7.55
C PHE A 120 0.65 -15.55 -6.96
N SER A 121 -0.07 -16.50 -6.35
CA SER A 121 0.54 -17.63 -5.62
C SER A 121 1.53 -17.22 -4.50
N TYR A 122 1.64 -15.92 -4.18
CA TYR A 122 2.60 -15.35 -3.22
C TYR A 122 2.21 -15.56 -1.75
N GLY A 123 1.16 -16.34 -1.50
CA GLY A 123 0.66 -16.64 -0.16
C GLY A 123 0.25 -15.40 0.63
N VAL A 124 0.08 -15.56 1.93
CA VAL A 124 -0.42 -14.52 2.86
C VAL A 124 0.54 -13.31 2.95
N ILE A 125 1.80 -13.47 2.56
CA ILE A 125 2.82 -12.40 2.61
C ILE A 125 2.43 -11.23 1.70
N GLN A 126 1.78 -11.50 0.57
CA GLN A 126 1.29 -10.46 -0.31
C GLN A 126 0.27 -9.55 0.37
N PHE A 127 -0.52 -10.08 1.30
CA PHE A 127 -1.46 -9.28 2.10
C PHE A 127 -0.72 -8.37 3.09
N LEU A 128 0.37 -8.86 3.69
CA LEU A 128 1.19 -8.07 4.61
C LEU A 128 1.85 -6.87 3.92
N GLU A 129 2.15 -6.93 2.61
CA GLU A 129 2.60 -5.75 1.85
C GLU A 129 1.59 -4.60 1.93
N LEU A 130 0.28 -4.88 1.92
CA LEU A 130 -0.77 -3.87 1.99
C LEU A 130 -0.94 -3.24 3.39
N SER A 131 -0.18 -3.67 4.40
CA SER A 131 -0.38 -3.23 5.80
C SER A 131 -0.39 -1.71 5.97
N ILE A 132 0.54 -0.97 5.35
CA ILE A 132 0.52 0.50 5.37
C ILE A 132 -0.77 1.07 4.74
N GLN A 133 -1.20 0.54 3.60
CA GLN A 133 -2.39 1.02 2.88
C GLN A 133 -3.66 0.80 3.71
N ILE A 134 -3.78 -0.38 4.32
CA ILE A 134 -4.89 -0.74 5.20
C ILE A 134 -4.86 0.11 6.48
N ALA A 135 -3.68 0.28 7.10
CA ALA A 135 -3.53 1.08 8.33
C ALA A 135 -3.94 2.54 8.13
N ILE A 136 -3.55 3.15 6.99
CA ILE A 136 -3.99 4.50 6.64
C ILE A 136 -5.51 4.58 6.58
N CYS A 137 -6.16 3.63 5.89
CA CYS A 137 -7.62 3.60 5.80
C CYS A 137 -8.29 3.42 7.17
N LEU A 138 -7.75 2.53 8.02
CA LEU A 138 -8.23 2.29 9.38
C LEU A 138 -8.14 3.54 10.26
N ILE A 139 -7.08 4.35 10.12
CA ILE A 139 -6.95 5.62 10.85
C ILE A 139 -8.14 6.54 10.57
N PHE A 140 -8.54 6.69 9.31
CA PHE A 140 -9.68 7.51 8.92
C PHE A 140 -11.01 6.86 9.31
N PHE A 141 -11.15 5.54 9.19
CA PHE A 141 -12.36 4.82 9.57
C PHE A 141 -12.67 4.93 11.07
N LEU A 142 -11.65 4.76 11.93
CA LEU A 142 -11.81 4.72 13.38
C LEU A 142 -11.93 6.11 14.02
N ASN A 143 -11.54 7.19 13.32
CA ASN A 143 -11.43 8.52 13.91
C ASN A 143 -12.23 9.58 13.12
N ASN A 144 -13.30 10.10 13.74
CA ASN A 144 -14.07 11.20 13.17
C ASN A 144 -13.24 12.49 13.04
N ASP A 145 -12.36 12.73 14.02
CA ASP A 145 -11.47 13.88 14.08
C ASP A 145 -10.03 13.39 14.27
N ILE A 146 -9.29 13.33 13.17
CA ILE A 146 -7.91 12.85 13.14
C ILE A 146 -6.95 13.75 13.94
N SER A 147 -7.35 14.97 14.30
CA SER A 147 -6.53 15.89 15.10
C SER A 147 -6.48 15.55 16.58
N LYS A 148 -7.39 14.68 17.04
CA LYS A 148 -7.54 14.24 18.44
C LYS A 148 -6.95 12.86 18.70
N ILE A 149 -6.31 12.25 17.71
CA ILE A 149 -5.74 10.91 17.84
C ILE A 149 -4.62 10.91 18.89
N ASN A 150 -4.59 9.88 19.73
CA ASN A 150 -3.52 9.65 20.67
C ASN A 150 -2.21 9.33 19.93
N GLU A 151 -1.23 10.23 20.03
CA GLU A 151 0.07 10.11 19.33
C GLU A 151 0.83 8.83 19.68
N LYS A 152 0.74 8.33 20.92
CA LYS A 152 1.42 7.09 21.33
C LYS A 152 0.81 5.86 20.66
N GLN A 153 -0.52 5.77 20.66
CA GLN A 153 -1.24 4.68 20.01
C GLN A 153 -1.04 4.72 18.49
N LEU A 154 -1.13 5.92 17.88
CA LEU A 154 -0.87 6.12 16.46
C LEU A 154 0.54 5.66 16.08
N THR A 155 1.55 6.09 16.85
CA THR A 155 2.95 5.69 16.64
C THR A 155 3.11 4.18 16.69
N PHE A 156 2.50 3.51 17.68
CA PHE A 156 2.59 2.07 17.83
C PHE A 156 1.98 1.32 16.63
N TRP A 157 0.75 1.66 16.24
CA TRP A 157 0.07 1.00 15.11
C TRP A 157 0.75 1.28 13.77
N LEU A 158 1.23 2.50 13.54
CA LEU A 158 2.00 2.81 12.33
C LEU A 158 3.33 2.03 12.29
N LYS A 159 4.01 1.82 13.42
CA LYS A 159 5.21 0.97 13.46
C LYS A 159 4.90 -0.47 13.07
N ILE A 160 3.79 -1.03 13.55
CA ILE A 160 3.36 -2.38 13.17
C ILE A 160 3.10 -2.45 11.65
N ALA A 161 2.37 -1.48 11.11
CA ALA A 161 2.07 -1.44 9.68
C ALA A 161 3.35 -1.34 8.82
N VAL A 162 4.31 -0.48 9.22
CA VAL A 162 5.62 -0.38 8.57
C VAL A 162 6.38 -1.70 8.65
N ALA A 163 6.47 -2.29 9.85
CA ALA A 163 7.18 -3.55 10.04
C ALA A 163 6.60 -4.67 9.17
N PHE A 164 5.28 -4.84 9.12
CA PHE A 164 4.67 -5.88 8.28
C PHE A 164 4.91 -5.65 6.79
N THR A 165 4.81 -4.41 6.31
CA THR A 165 5.07 -4.10 4.92
C THR A 165 6.53 -4.38 4.54
N PHE A 166 7.51 -3.94 5.33
CA PHE A 166 8.93 -4.18 5.03
C PHE A 166 9.37 -5.64 5.28
N ILE A 167 8.79 -6.34 6.25
CA ILE A 167 9.01 -7.80 6.40
C ILE A 167 8.53 -8.52 5.14
N ALA A 168 7.34 -8.17 4.61
CA ALA A 168 6.83 -8.78 3.40
C ALA A 168 7.75 -8.53 2.19
N HIS A 169 8.18 -7.27 2.00
CA HIS A 169 9.14 -6.92 0.96
C HIS A 169 10.47 -7.64 1.13
N GLY A 170 10.98 -7.73 2.35
CA GLY A 170 12.24 -8.41 2.64
C GLY A 170 12.19 -9.90 2.36
N ILE A 171 11.10 -10.57 2.73
CA ILE A 171 10.88 -12.00 2.42
C ILE A 171 10.83 -12.23 0.90
N PHE A 172 10.17 -11.34 0.14
CA PHE A 172 10.16 -11.40 -1.32
C PHE A 172 11.55 -11.16 -1.92
N ALA A 173 12.28 -10.15 -1.46
CA ALA A 173 13.61 -9.81 -1.96
C ALA A 173 14.67 -10.88 -1.63
N MET A 174 14.52 -11.58 -0.51
CA MET A 174 15.35 -12.72 -0.14
C MET A 174 15.08 -13.96 -0.99
N GLY A 175 13.92 -14.05 -1.64
CA GLY A 175 13.52 -15.22 -2.42
C GLY A 175 13.18 -16.46 -1.59
N ILE A 176 12.76 -16.29 -0.33
CA ILE A 176 12.47 -17.43 0.59
C ILE A 176 11.36 -18.32 0.03
N PHE A 177 10.28 -17.71 -0.47
CA PHE A 177 9.18 -18.43 -1.12
C PHE A 177 9.23 -18.25 -2.63
N TYR A 178 9.42 -17.00 -3.05
CA TYR A 178 9.49 -16.60 -4.44
C TYR A 178 10.17 -15.23 -4.53
N LEU A 179 11.04 -15.07 -5.52
CA LEU A 179 11.68 -13.80 -5.84
C LEU A 179 11.02 -13.21 -7.10
N PRO A 180 10.29 -12.08 -7.00
CA PRO A 180 9.65 -11.49 -8.16
C PRO A 180 10.64 -11.11 -9.26
N GLY A 181 10.43 -11.64 -10.47
CA GLY A 181 11.29 -11.36 -11.63
C GLY A 181 11.46 -9.87 -11.89
N HIS A 182 10.39 -9.09 -11.76
CA HIS A 182 10.45 -7.64 -11.93
C HIS A 182 11.36 -6.91 -10.91
N PHE A 183 11.65 -7.49 -9.74
CA PHE A 183 12.65 -6.93 -8.81
C PHE A 183 14.06 -7.14 -9.35
N ILE A 184 14.33 -8.32 -9.90
CA ILE A 184 15.61 -8.65 -10.53
C ILE A 184 15.82 -7.73 -11.73
N ASP A 185 14.83 -7.65 -12.64
CA ASP A 185 14.90 -6.81 -13.83
C ASP A 185 15.11 -5.33 -13.49
N MET A 186 14.41 -4.83 -12.47
CA MET A 186 14.56 -3.46 -12.00
C MET A 186 15.97 -3.19 -11.47
N THR A 187 16.53 -4.14 -10.72
CA THR A 187 17.88 -4.05 -10.16
C THR A 187 18.93 -4.06 -11.27
N ILE A 188 18.81 -4.97 -12.24
CA ILE A 188 19.69 -5.06 -13.42
C ILE A 188 19.64 -3.75 -14.21
N LYS A 189 18.43 -3.25 -14.53
CA LYS A 189 18.27 -2.03 -15.32
C LYS A 189 18.83 -0.78 -14.65
N ILE A 190 18.69 -0.66 -13.33
CA ILE A 190 19.13 0.53 -12.59
C ILE A 190 20.63 0.48 -12.30
N LEU A 191 21.17 -0.68 -11.91
CA LEU A 191 22.56 -0.81 -11.46
C LEU A 191 23.51 -1.30 -12.56
N GLY A 192 23.00 -1.83 -13.68
CA GLY A 192 23.83 -2.38 -14.77
C GLY A 192 24.57 -3.66 -14.39
N VAL A 193 24.05 -4.43 -13.44
CA VAL A 193 24.70 -5.63 -12.87
C VAL A 193 24.14 -6.93 -13.49
N SER A 194 24.86 -8.04 -13.31
CA SER A 194 24.37 -9.35 -13.73
C SER A 194 23.19 -9.84 -12.89
N GLU A 195 22.43 -10.82 -13.37
CA GLU A 195 21.33 -11.43 -12.63
C GLU A 195 21.77 -11.99 -11.27
N THR A 196 22.92 -12.65 -11.23
CA THR A 196 23.50 -13.18 -9.98
C THR A 196 23.80 -12.07 -8.98
N GLN A 197 24.38 -10.97 -9.45
CA GLN A 197 24.67 -9.80 -8.61
C GLN A 197 23.38 -9.12 -8.13
N ALA A 198 22.36 -9.01 -9.00
CA ALA A 198 21.06 -8.48 -8.65
C ALA A 198 20.36 -9.31 -7.57
N LYS A 199 20.38 -10.65 -7.70
CA LYS A 199 19.83 -11.55 -6.68
C LYS A 199 20.56 -11.41 -5.34
N LEU A 200 21.89 -11.32 -5.35
CA LEU A 200 22.68 -11.11 -4.14
C LEU A 200 22.33 -9.77 -3.47
N PHE A 201 22.25 -8.69 -4.25
CA PHE A 201 21.86 -7.36 -3.76
C PHE A 201 20.47 -7.38 -3.12
N LEU A 202 19.48 -7.96 -3.81
CA LEU A 202 18.11 -8.10 -3.30
C LEU A 202 18.06 -8.93 -2.01
N HIS A 203 18.84 -10.00 -1.94
CA HIS A 203 18.90 -10.81 -0.73
C HIS A 203 19.44 -10.02 0.47
N ILE A 204 20.50 -9.24 0.29
CA ILE A 204 21.06 -8.37 1.34
C ILE A 204 20.03 -7.30 1.75
N ALA A 205 19.42 -6.63 0.78
CA ALA A 205 18.38 -5.63 1.05
C ALA A 205 17.21 -6.24 1.82
N GLY A 206 16.80 -7.46 1.49
CA GLY A 206 15.71 -8.14 2.18
C GLY A 206 16.05 -8.53 3.62
N ILE A 207 17.29 -8.95 3.90
CA ILE A 207 17.78 -9.17 5.28
C ILE A 207 17.69 -7.86 6.08
N LEU A 208 18.12 -6.73 5.48
CA LEU A 208 18.06 -5.42 6.12
C LEU A 208 16.61 -5.01 6.43
N ASP A 209 15.68 -5.20 5.48
CA ASP A 209 14.26 -4.86 5.67
C ASP A 209 13.65 -5.63 6.85
N VAL A 210 13.92 -6.93 6.97
CA VAL A 210 13.44 -7.76 8.09
C VAL A 210 14.11 -7.35 9.41
N LEU A 211 15.44 -7.23 9.43
CA LEU A 211 16.20 -6.86 10.63
C LEU A 211 15.75 -5.50 11.16
N PHE A 212 15.66 -4.50 10.29
CA PHE A 212 15.27 -3.15 10.67
C PHE A 212 13.80 -3.08 11.08
N SER A 213 12.94 -3.95 10.56
CA SER A 213 11.54 -4.04 11.03
C SER A 213 11.45 -4.49 12.49
N ILE A 214 12.34 -5.38 12.93
CA ILE A 214 12.45 -5.78 14.34
C ILE A 214 13.06 -4.63 15.16
N LEU A 215 14.16 -4.03 14.69
CA LEU A 215 14.85 -2.94 15.40
C LEU A 215 14.01 -1.65 15.50
N LEU A 216 12.98 -1.48 14.68
CA LEU A 216 12.04 -0.35 14.74
C LEU A 216 11.37 -0.22 16.12
N PHE A 217 11.20 -1.33 16.83
CA PHE A 217 10.59 -1.37 18.16
C PHE A 217 11.58 -1.04 19.28
N VAL A 218 12.89 -0.99 19.00
CA VAL A 218 13.93 -0.62 19.97
C VAL A 218 14.02 0.92 20.06
N PRO A 219 13.64 1.57 21.18
CA PRO A 219 13.49 3.02 21.24
C PRO A 219 14.75 3.83 20.90
N LYS A 220 15.94 3.31 21.23
CA LYS A 220 17.22 3.97 20.95
C LYS A 220 17.59 3.94 19.46
N LEU A 221 17.17 2.89 18.74
CA LEU A 221 17.53 2.67 17.34
C LEU A 221 16.45 3.13 16.36
N ALA A 222 15.20 3.26 16.82
CA ALA A 222 14.04 3.58 15.98
C ALA A 222 14.26 4.80 15.07
N LYS A 223 14.95 5.85 15.51
CA LYS A 223 15.20 7.03 14.67
C LYS A 223 16.06 6.72 13.44
N TYR A 224 17.13 5.93 13.60
CA TYR A 224 18.02 5.53 12.51
C TYR A 224 17.34 4.56 11.55
N VAL A 225 16.63 3.59 12.12
CA VAL A 225 15.79 2.65 11.36
C VAL A 225 14.75 3.36 10.51
N LEU A 226 14.08 4.39 11.05
CA LEU A 226 13.12 5.18 10.30
C LEU A 226 13.77 5.94 9.14
N ILE A 227 14.98 6.46 9.30
CA ILE A 227 15.72 7.11 8.18
C ILE A 227 15.96 6.12 7.05
N TYR A 228 16.32 4.87 7.38
CA TYR A 228 16.43 3.81 6.38
C TYR A 228 15.09 3.59 5.67
N PHE A 229 13.98 3.39 6.40
CA PHE A 229 12.68 3.13 5.77
C PHE A 229 12.15 4.30 4.95
N ILE A 230 12.39 5.54 5.37
CA ILE A 230 12.08 6.74 4.59
C ILE A 230 12.82 6.69 3.24
N THR A 231 14.14 6.48 3.31
CA THR A 231 15.01 6.50 2.13
C THR A 231 14.69 5.34 1.20
N TRP A 232 14.69 4.11 1.74
CA TRP A 232 14.45 2.89 0.98
C TRP A 232 13.03 2.82 0.41
N GLY A 233 12.01 3.22 1.19
CA GLY A 233 10.62 3.28 0.72
C GLY A 233 10.41 4.27 -0.43
N ILE A 234 11.08 5.43 -0.41
CA ILE A 234 11.02 6.41 -1.51
C ILE A 234 11.82 5.92 -2.72
N LEU A 235 13.06 5.45 -2.52
CA LEU A 235 13.92 4.98 -3.61
C LEU A 235 13.27 3.82 -4.37
N THR A 236 12.76 2.81 -3.66
CA THR A 236 12.09 1.67 -4.31
C THR A 236 10.78 2.08 -4.98
N ALA A 237 10.03 3.05 -4.44
CA ALA A 237 8.85 3.59 -5.14
C ALA A 237 9.28 4.24 -6.47
N LEU A 238 10.30 5.10 -6.47
CA LEU A 238 10.81 5.78 -7.67
C LEU A 238 11.46 4.83 -8.67
N ALA A 239 12.11 3.76 -8.20
CA ALA A 239 12.77 2.75 -9.02
C ALA A 239 11.83 2.13 -10.07
N ARG A 240 10.53 2.06 -9.78
CA ARG A 240 9.51 1.57 -10.73
C ARG A 240 9.36 2.46 -11.96
N LEU A 241 9.40 3.78 -11.76
CA LEU A 241 9.37 4.73 -12.87
C LEU A 241 10.70 4.73 -13.62
N VAL A 242 11.83 4.72 -12.90
CA VAL A 242 13.17 4.72 -13.51
C VAL A 242 13.40 3.48 -14.38
N SER A 243 13.12 2.28 -13.85
CA SER A 243 13.31 1.02 -14.60
C SER A 243 12.30 0.80 -15.73
N GLY A 244 11.15 1.45 -15.66
CA GLY A 244 10.11 1.43 -16.69
C GLY A 244 10.22 2.57 -17.71
N PHE A 245 11.15 3.50 -17.52
CA PHE A 245 11.30 4.67 -18.37
C PHE A 245 11.93 4.30 -19.71
N ASN A 246 11.26 4.68 -20.80
CA ASN A 246 11.79 4.59 -22.14
C ASN A 246 11.75 6.01 -22.77
N PRO A 247 12.91 6.59 -23.13
CA PRO A 247 12.99 7.92 -23.73
C PRO A 247 12.20 8.07 -25.04
N ASP A 248 12.03 6.99 -25.80
CA ASP A 248 11.28 7.01 -27.06
C ASP A 248 9.76 7.04 -26.82
N PHE A 249 9.31 6.64 -25.63
CA PHE A 249 7.89 6.51 -25.27
C PHE A 249 7.56 7.19 -23.93
N ILE A 250 8.03 8.42 -23.74
CA ILE A 250 7.93 9.19 -22.49
C ILE A 250 6.52 9.13 -21.87
N LEU A 251 5.49 9.52 -22.62
CA LEU A 251 4.11 9.56 -22.12
C LEU A 251 3.59 8.18 -21.71
N LYS A 252 3.94 7.14 -22.49
CA LYS A 252 3.52 5.76 -22.20
C LYS A 252 4.25 5.22 -20.97
N SER A 253 5.53 5.54 -20.78
CA SER A 253 6.26 5.22 -19.56
C SER A 253 5.64 5.87 -18.32
N PHE A 254 5.29 7.16 -18.39
CA PHE A 254 4.59 7.79 -17.27
C PHE A 254 3.24 7.14 -17.01
N HIS A 255 2.44 6.87 -18.04
CA HIS A 255 1.15 6.19 -17.90
C HIS A 255 1.28 4.83 -17.19
N ASN A 256 2.24 4.01 -17.62
CA ASN A 256 2.41 2.64 -17.15
C ASN A 256 3.04 2.50 -15.77
N TYR A 257 3.80 3.50 -15.29
CA TYR A 257 4.58 3.34 -14.06
C TYR A 257 4.29 4.38 -12.97
N THR A 258 3.75 5.55 -13.31
CA THR A 258 3.55 6.63 -12.32
C THR A 258 2.62 6.21 -11.20
N TYR A 259 1.53 5.51 -11.51
CA TYR A 259 0.58 5.06 -10.49
C TYR A 259 1.24 4.12 -9.46
N LEU A 260 2.17 3.26 -9.91
CA LEU A 260 2.94 2.36 -9.04
C LEU A 260 3.82 3.10 -8.05
N VAL A 261 4.32 4.28 -8.43
CA VAL A 261 5.03 5.20 -7.54
C VAL A 261 4.05 5.83 -6.57
N ILE A 262 2.97 6.42 -7.06
CA ILE A 262 1.99 7.20 -6.28
C ILE A 262 1.47 6.38 -5.09
N TYR A 263 0.89 5.20 -5.29
CA TYR A 263 0.34 4.44 -4.17
C TYR A 263 1.42 3.80 -3.27
N ARG A 264 2.69 3.82 -3.68
CA ARG A 264 3.82 3.31 -2.89
C ARG A 264 4.64 4.37 -2.18
N LEU A 265 4.58 5.64 -2.55
CA LEU A 265 5.19 6.74 -1.78
C LEU A 265 4.86 6.70 -0.26
N PRO A 266 3.66 6.28 0.17
CA PRO A 266 3.36 6.07 1.58
C PRO A 266 4.32 5.13 2.34
N HIS A 267 5.03 4.23 1.65
CA HIS A 267 6.04 3.35 2.25
C HIS A 267 7.21 4.13 2.86
N GLY A 268 7.53 5.32 2.34
CA GLY A 268 8.50 6.23 2.96
C GLY A 268 7.85 7.36 3.77
N LEU A 269 6.67 7.84 3.39
CA LEU A 269 5.99 8.96 4.06
C LEU A 269 5.38 8.57 5.42
N ILE A 270 4.94 7.32 5.61
CA ILE A 270 4.47 6.85 6.92
C ILE A 270 5.63 6.73 7.93
N PRO A 271 6.77 6.11 7.59
CA PRO A 271 7.98 6.22 8.42
C PRO A 271 8.36 7.67 8.75
N LEU A 272 8.26 8.60 7.79
CA LEU A 272 8.47 10.02 8.04
C LEU A 272 7.47 10.59 9.07
N THR A 273 6.21 10.18 8.99
CA THR A 273 5.18 10.56 9.97
C THR A 273 5.53 10.07 11.37
N ILE A 274 5.99 8.82 11.50
CA ILE A 274 6.46 8.23 12.77
C ILE A 274 7.68 8.98 13.30
N PHE A 275 8.61 9.36 12.43
CA PHE A 275 9.81 10.12 12.79
C PHE A 275 9.45 11.46 13.45
N TYR A 276 8.46 12.18 12.91
CA TYR A 276 7.95 13.39 13.52
C TYR A 276 7.24 13.10 14.86
N LEU A 277 6.42 12.06 14.96
CA LEU A 277 5.72 11.70 16.21
C LEU A 277 6.69 11.41 17.37
N ILE A 278 7.76 10.66 17.11
CA ILE A 278 8.73 10.29 18.16
C ILE A 278 9.62 11.47 18.55
N SER A 279 9.97 12.34 17.59
CA SER A 279 10.79 13.52 17.85
C SER A 279 10.08 14.51 18.79
N ASN A 280 8.74 14.58 18.75
CA ASN A 280 7.93 15.38 19.67
C ASN A 280 8.05 14.92 21.14
N THR A 281 8.11 13.61 21.36
CA THR A 281 8.07 13.03 22.71
C THR A 281 9.37 13.25 23.49
N LYS A 282 10.51 13.38 22.79
CA LYS A 282 11.81 13.64 23.44
C LYS A 282 11.89 15.07 23.98
N THR A 283 11.44 16.07 23.23
CA THR A 283 11.47 17.49 23.65
C THR A 283 10.69 17.73 24.94
N ILE A 284 9.55 17.05 25.11
CA ILE A 284 8.71 17.14 26.32
C ILE A 284 9.36 16.46 27.53
N LYS A 285 10.17 15.41 27.33
CA LYS A 285 10.90 14.75 28.44
C LYS A 285 12.11 15.54 28.92
N THR A 286 12.84 16.20 28.03
CA THR A 286 13.94 17.11 28.42
C THR A 286 13.43 18.28 29.24
N LEU A 287 12.33 18.93 28.83
CA LEU A 287 11.73 20.05 29.57
C LEU A 287 11.15 19.65 30.95
N LYS A 288 10.80 18.38 31.16
CA LYS A 288 10.33 17.86 32.45
C LYS A 288 11.45 17.39 33.37
N ASN A 289 12.66 17.19 32.86
CA ASN A 289 13.83 16.81 33.65
C ASN A 289 14.71 18.01 34.01
N GLU A 290 14.35 19.21 33.55
CA GLU A 290 15.03 20.49 33.83
C GLU A 290 14.23 21.40 34.79
N ASN A 291 13.09 20.92 35.30
CA ASN A 291 12.29 21.53 36.37
C ASN A 291 12.19 20.57 37.56
#